data_AF-A0A1F9KFE8-F1
#
_entry.id   AF-A0A1F9KFE8-F1
#
_cell.length_a   1.000
_cell.length_b   1.000
_cell.length_c   1.000
_cell.angle_alpha   90.00
_cell.angle_beta   90.00
_cell.angle_gamma   90.00
#
_symmetry.space_group_name_H-M   'P 1'
#
loop_
_entity.id
_entity.type
_entity.pdbx_description
1 polymer ?
#
loop_
_entity_poly.entity_id
_entity_poly.type
_entity_poly.pdbx_seq_one_letter_code
_entity_poly.pdbx_strand_id
1 'polypeptide(L)'
;MISLERANELQAEWIKELRAQMRVWRQPVLVASVIVMILLAAVVQATWSAWFLLAAGRGFVPETLYPVWGFVVTLGTVFGQAVGWAGGSLVVFYLMTLVGFPASWPTARIAMSLVYLSLAAVPLSAYHFLYGGWLEDMPRVGFEEWLKANQPDAYRLLIYAHPVVDRLVLPLAIIFLTILWKYGDKLDRHPIYHEVLALSLLGTSFAVALSLAMHSILVHIRM
;
A
#
# COMPACT_ATOMS: atom_id res chain seq x y z
N MET A 1 19.96 10.64 -37.70
CA MET A 1 19.67 9.19 -37.72
C MET A 1 20.71 8.49 -36.86
N ILE A 2 20.30 7.78 -35.81
CA ILE A 2 21.21 6.93 -35.02
C ILE A 2 21.46 5.66 -35.84
N SER A 3 22.70 5.17 -35.92
CA SER A 3 22.99 3.90 -36.61
C SER A 3 22.38 2.73 -35.84
N LEU A 4 22.02 1.66 -36.55
CA LEU A 4 21.45 0.45 -35.93
C LEU A 4 22.39 -0.16 -34.88
N GLU A 5 23.71 -0.12 -35.12
CA GLU A 5 24.72 -0.50 -34.14
C GLU A 5 24.67 0.35 -32.88
N ARG A 6 24.60 1.69 -33.01
CA ARG A 6 24.53 2.59 -31.86
C ARG A 6 23.21 2.47 -31.09
N ALA A 7 22.11 2.17 -31.78
CA ALA A 7 20.84 1.85 -31.13
C ALA A 7 20.93 0.56 -30.31
N ASN A 8 21.59 -0.48 -30.85
CA ASN A 8 21.80 -1.76 -30.16
C ASN A 8 22.74 -1.61 -28.95
N GLU A 9 23.80 -0.81 -29.05
CA GLU A 9 24.71 -0.50 -27.94
C GLU A 9 23.98 0.22 -26.80
N LEU A 10 23.22 1.27 -27.11
CA LEU A 10 22.42 2.00 -26.12
C LEU A 10 21.39 1.10 -25.45
N GLN A 11 20.74 0.21 -26.21
CA GLN A 11 19.81 -0.77 -25.65
C GLN A 11 20.53 -1.75 -24.71
N ALA A 12 21.72 -2.22 -25.07
CA ALA A 12 22.51 -3.13 -24.24
C ALA A 12 22.98 -2.48 -22.93
N GLU A 13 23.43 -1.22 -22.99
CA GLU A 13 23.79 -0.41 -21.81
C GLU A 13 22.59 -0.21 -20.90
N TRP A 14 21.44 0.17 -21.46
CA TRP A 14 20.20 0.34 -20.70
C TRP A 14 19.76 -0.96 -20.02
N ILE A 15 19.80 -2.11 -20.72
CA ILE A 15 19.46 -3.42 -20.13
C ILE A 15 20.43 -3.75 -18.99
N LYS A 16 21.72 -3.46 -19.15
CA LYS A 16 22.74 -3.73 -18.13
C LYS A 16 22.49 -2.90 -16.87
N GLU A 17 22.17 -1.62 -17.03
CA GLU A 17 21.84 -0.71 -15.94
C GLU A 17 20.54 -1.12 -15.24
N LEU A 18 19.49 -1.45 -15.99
CA LEU A 18 18.24 -1.97 -15.44
C LEU A 18 18.47 -3.24 -14.62
N ARG A 19 19.28 -4.19 -15.12
CA ARG A 19 19.62 -5.42 -14.38
C ARG A 19 20.40 -5.12 -13.10
N ALA A 20 21.30 -4.14 -13.11
CA ALA A 20 22.03 -3.71 -11.92
C ALA A 20 21.07 -3.11 -10.89
N GLN A 21 20.19 -2.21 -11.30
CA GLN A 21 19.16 -1.61 -10.44
C GLN A 21 18.21 -2.66 -9.86
N MET A 22 17.67 -3.56 -10.71
CA MET A 22 16.82 -4.66 -10.25
C MET A 22 17.53 -5.53 -9.20
N ARG A 23 18.83 -5.78 -9.35
CA ARG A 23 19.59 -6.57 -8.37
C ARG A 23 19.65 -5.89 -7.00
N VAL A 24 19.81 -4.57 -6.97
CA VAL A 24 19.85 -3.78 -5.73
C VAL A 24 18.50 -3.77 -5.03
N TRP A 25 17.41 -3.62 -5.78
CA TRP A 25 16.05 -3.52 -5.24
C TRP A 25 15.40 -4.88 -4.94
N ARG A 26 15.87 -5.97 -5.54
CA ARG A 26 15.27 -7.30 -5.41
C ARG A 26 15.13 -7.76 -3.96
N GLN A 27 16.22 -7.70 -3.19
CA GLN A 27 16.21 -8.19 -1.82
C GLN A 27 15.32 -7.33 -0.91
N PRO A 28 15.42 -5.98 -0.90
CA PRO A 28 14.50 -5.12 -0.16
C PRO A 28 13.02 -5.36 -0.46
N VAL A 29 12.66 -5.45 -1.75
CA VAL A 29 11.28 -5.69 -2.15
C VAL A 29 10.82 -7.08 -1.68
N LEU A 30 11.68 -8.11 -1.80
CA LEU A 30 11.35 -9.46 -1.36
C LEU A 30 11.13 -9.52 0.16
N VAL A 31 12.03 -8.94 0.94
CA VAL A 31 11.95 -8.91 2.41
C VAL A 31 10.66 -8.20 2.84
N ALA A 32 10.39 -7.00 2.30
CA ALA A 32 9.18 -6.26 2.60
C ALA A 32 7.91 -7.02 2.17
N SER A 33 7.94 -7.71 1.01
CA SER A 33 6.83 -8.54 0.53
C SER A 33 6.53 -9.70 1.47
N VAL A 34 7.57 -10.40 1.94
CA VAL A 34 7.43 -11.51 2.89
C VAL A 34 6.86 -11.03 4.22
N ILE A 35 7.35 -9.90 4.73
CA ILE A 35 6.85 -9.32 5.98
C ILE A 35 5.37 -8.97 5.84
N VAL A 36 4.96 -8.28 4.77
CA VAL A 36 3.54 -7.93 4.58
C VAL A 36 2.67 -9.17 4.41
N MET A 37 3.14 -10.18 3.69
CA MET A 37 2.41 -11.44 3.52
C MET A 37 2.20 -12.15 4.87
N ILE A 38 3.24 -12.24 5.71
CA ILE A 38 3.15 -12.83 7.05
C ILE A 38 2.21 -12.03 7.95
N LEU A 39 2.32 -10.70 7.93
CA LEU A 39 1.46 -9.82 8.72
C LEU A 39 0.00 -9.95 8.30
N LEU A 40 -0.30 -9.94 7.01
CA LEU A 40 -1.67 -10.12 6.52
C LEU A 40 -2.22 -11.49 6.89
N ALA A 41 -1.43 -12.55 6.73
CA ALA A 41 -1.83 -13.90 7.13
C ALA A 41 -2.13 -13.97 8.64
N ALA A 42 -1.30 -13.34 9.47
CA ALA A 42 -1.52 -13.27 10.91
C ALA A 42 -2.79 -12.49 11.26
N VAL A 43 -3.05 -11.35 10.61
CA VAL A 43 -4.30 -10.58 10.79
C VAL A 43 -5.49 -11.44 10.40
N VAL A 44 -5.49 -12.04 9.21
CA VAL A 44 -6.58 -12.88 8.72
C VAL A 44 -6.86 -14.05 9.66
N GLN A 45 -5.81 -14.74 10.09
CA GLN A 45 -5.92 -15.85 11.02
C GLN A 45 -6.46 -15.45 12.39
N ALA A 46 -6.07 -14.28 12.90
CA ALA A 46 -6.47 -13.79 14.22
C ALA A 46 -7.87 -13.15 14.24
N THR A 47 -8.42 -12.82 13.07
CA THR A 47 -9.68 -12.05 12.91
C THR A 47 -10.61 -12.72 11.92
N TRP A 48 -10.57 -14.05 11.89
CA TRP A 48 -11.20 -14.93 10.91
C TRP A 48 -12.68 -14.59 10.64
N SER A 49 -13.44 -14.23 11.67
CA SER A 49 -14.84 -13.86 11.58
C SER A 49 -15.08 -12.57 10.79
N ALA A 50 -14.16 -11.60 10.85
CA ALA A 50 -14.25 -10.37 10.06
C ALA A 50 -14.24 -10.66 8.56
N TRP A 51 -13.47 -11.66 8.13
CA TRP A 51 -13.34 -12.03 6.73
C TRP A 51 -14.51 -12.89 6.23
N PHE A 52 -15.14 -13.67 7.11
CA PHE A 52 -16.44 -14.26 6.81
C PHE A 52 -17.51 -13.18 6.60
N LEU A 53 -17.51 -12.13 7.44
CA LEU A 53 -18.42 -10.99 7.31
C LEU A 53 -18.16 -10.18 6.03
N LEU A 54 -16.90 -10.02 5.62
CA LEU A 54 -16.53 -9.47 4.31
C LEU A 54 -17.17 -10.26 3.18
N ALA A 55 -17.20 -11.59 3.32
CA ALA A 55 -17.69 -12.54 2.32
C ALA A 55 -17.08 -12.28 0.93
N ALA A 56 -15.78 -11.99 0.89
CA ALA A 56 -15.04 -11.78 -0.36
C ALA A 56 -15.19 -13.02 -1.25
N GLY A 57 -15.76 -12.85 -2.45
CA GLY A 57 -16.04 -13.95 -3.37
C GLY A 57 -17.35 -14.69 -3.13
N ARG A 58 -18.30 -14.12 -2.37
CA ARG A 58 -19.67 -14.64 -2.30
C ARG A 58 -20.21 -14.92 -3.70
N GLY A 59 -20.70 -16.14 -3.92
CA GLY A 59 -21.20 -16.61 -5.21
C GLY A 59 -20.12 -17.19 -6.15
N PHE A 60 -18.84 -17.06 -5.81
CA PHE A 60 -17.72 -17.59 -6.61
C PHE A 60 -16.91 -18.67 -5.87
N VAL A 61 -16.83 -18.60 -4.54
CA VAL A 61 -16.11 -19.59 -3.71
C VAL A 61 -17.00 -20.12 -2.58
N PRO A 62 -16.76 -21.36 -2.08
CA PRO A 62 -17.41 -21.86 -0.87
C PRO A 62 -17.18 -20.92 0.32
N GLU A 63 -18.16 -20.82 1.22
CA GLU A 63 -18.10 -19.90 2.37
C GLU A 63 -16.88 -20.15 3.25
N THR A 64 -16.50 -21.42 3.43
CA THR A 64 -15.30 -21.83 4.20
C THR A 64 -14.00 -21.23 3.67
N LEU A 65 -13.98 -20.72 2.44
CA LEU A 65 -12.82 -20.07 1.81
C LEU A 65 -12.89 -18.54 1.80
N TYR A 66 -13.95 -17.91 2.32
CA TYR A 66 -14.04 -16.44 2.38
C TYR A 66 -12.83 -15.78 3.05
N PRO A 67 -12.26 -16.31 4.15
CA PRO A 67 -11.06 -15.73 4.76
C PRO A 67 -9.81 -15.85 3.87
N VAL A 68 -9.65 -16.98 3.18
CA VAL A 68 -8.56 -17.17 2.20
C VAL A 68 -8.71 -16.19 1.04
N TRP A 69 -9.94 -15.96 0.59
CA TRP A 69 -10.21 -15.02 -0.48
C TRP A 69 -10.06 -13.56 -0.06
N GLY A 70 -10.42 -13.24 1.19
CA GLY A 70 -10.10 -11.96 1.83
C GLY A 70 -8.61 -11.70 1.84
N PHE A 71 -7.80 -12.68 2.26
CA PHE A 71 -6.34 -12.61 2.17
C PHE A 71 -5.86 -12.33 0.74
N VAL A 72 -6.32 -13.09 -0.26
CA VAL A 72 -5.87 -12.93 -1.65
C VAL A 72 -6.23 -11.56 -2.22
N VAL A 73 -7.46 -11.10 -2.01
CA VAL A 73 -7.93 -9.79 -2.49
C VAL A 73 -7.18 -8.65 -1.81
N THR A 74 -7.02 -8.70 -0.49
CA THR A 74 -6.28 -7.67 0.25
C THR A 74 -4.81 -7.67 -0.18
N LEU A 75 -4.17 -8.83 -0.31
CA LEU A 75 -2.79 -8.93 -0.79
C LEU A 75 -2.62 -8.36 -2.20
N GLY A 76 -3.54 -8.72 -3.12
CA GLY A 76 -3.58 -8.16 -4.47
C GLY A 76 -3.75 -6.65 -4.46
N THR A 77 -4.54 -6.12 -3.53
CA THR A 77 -4.72 -4.66 -3.35
C THR A 77 -3.43 -4.00 -2.86
N VAL A 78 -2.71 -4.60 -1.91
CA VAL A 78 -1.40 -4.08 -1.45
C VAL A 78 -0.42 -3.95 -2.61
N PHE A 79 -0.20 -5.03 -3.37
CA PHE A 79 0.77 -5.01 -4.46
C PHE A 79 0.28 -4.16 -5.63
N GLY A 80 -1.02 -4.19 -5.93
CA GLY A 80 -1.63 -3.33 -6.95
C GLY A 80 -1.42 -1.85 -6.65
N GLN A 81 -1.59 -1.43 -5.38
CA GLN A 81 -1.30 -0.06 -4.95
C GLN A 81 0.17 0.31 -5.08
N ALA A 82 1.08 -0.55 -4.62
CA ALA A 82 2.52 -0.30 -4.74
C ALA A 82 2.97 -0.17 -6.20
N VAL A 83 2.49 -1.04 -7.09
CA VAL A 83 2.73 -0.95 -8.53
C VAL A 83 2.10 0.31 -9.12
N GLY A 84 0.87 0.63 -8.71
CA GLY A 84 0.17 1.85 -9.11
C GLY A 84 0.93 3.12 -8.73
N TRP A 85 1.55 3.16 -7.54
CA TRP A 85 2.39 4.29 -7.13
C TRP A 85 3.68 4.38 -7.94
N ALA A 86 4.36 3.26 -8.20
CA ALA A 86 5.55 3.27 -9.05
C ALA A 86 5.22 3.76 -10.48
N GLY A 87 4.16 3.22 -11.07
CA GLY A 87 3.67 3.62 -12.40
C GLY A 87 3.21 5.08 -12.44
N GLY A 88 2.42 5.50 -11.46
CA GLY A 88 1.97 6.89 -11.32
C GLY A 88 3.14 7.85 -11.18
N SER A 89 4.17 7.49 -10.39
CA SER A 89 5.37 8.31 -10.20
C SER A 89 6.13 8.50 -11.51
N LEU A 90 6.23 7.44 -12.32
CA LEU A 90 6.85 7.49 -13.65
C LEU A 90 6.06 8.41 -14.60
N VAL A 91 4.73 8.29 -14.62
CA VAL A 91 3.86 9.13 -15.45
C VAL A 91 3.98 10.60 -15.04
N VAL A 92 3.90 10.90 -13.75
CA VAL A 92 4.03 12.28 -13.23
C VAL A 92 5.42 12.83 -13.52
N PHE A 93 6.48 12.05 -13.32
CA PHE A 93 7.84 12.45 -13.69
C PHE A 93 7.93 12.82 -15.17
N TYR A 94 7.40 11.97 -16.05
CA TYR A 94 7.40 12.23 -17.49
C TYR A 94 6.62 13.51 -17.84
N LEU A 95 5.42 13.69 -17.29
CA LEU A 95 4.62 14.90 -17.46
C LEU A 95 5.35 16.16 -16.98
N MET A 96 6.03 16.08 -15.83
CA MET A 96 6.84 17.20 -15.33
C MET A 96 7.97 17.55 -16.29
N THR A 97 8.66 16.55 -16.86
CA THR A 97 9.70 16.81 -17.85
C THR A 97 9.16 17.41 -19.15
N LEU A 98 7.95 17.03 -19.58
CA LEU A 98 7.30 17.61 -20.74
C LEU A 98 6.94 19.09 -20.56
N VAL A 99 6.60 19.51 -19.34
CA VAL A 99 6.29 20.92 -19.03
C VAL A 99 7.52 21.74 -18.64
N GLY A 100 8.73 21.20 -18.85
CA GLY A 100 9.99 21.95 -18.75
C GLY A 100 10.79 21.73 -17.46
N PHE A 101 10.39 20.82 -16.56
CA PHE A 101 11.25 20.44 -15.44
C PHE A 101 12.44 19.60 -15.91
N PRO A 102 13.64 19.75 -15.31
CA PRO A 102 14.80 18.96 -15.69
C PRO A 102 14.59 17.48 -15.37
N ALA A 103 14.96 16.59 -16.29
CA ALA A 103 14.96 15.13 -16.07
C ALA A 103 16.08 14.75 -15.08
N SER A 104 15.80 14.93 -13.79
CA SER A 104 16.78 14.85 -12.71
C SER A 104 16.20 14.16 -11.49
N TRP A 105 17.08 13.73 -10.58
CA TRP A 105 16.68 13.07 -9.34
C TRP A 105 15.74 13.93 -8.46
N PRO A 106 15.96 15.25 -8.29
CA PRO A 106 15.00 16.11 -7.61
C PRO A 106 13.59 16.06 -8.20
N THR A 107 13.46 16.10 -9.54
CA THR A 107 12.16 16.02 -10.22
C THR A 107 11.50 14.65 -9.98
N ALA A 108 12.27 13.57 -10.01
CA ALA A 108 11.76 12.23 -9.68
C ALA A 108 11.28 12.13 -8.23
N ARG A 109 12.01 12.72 -7.26
CA ARG A 109 11.59 12.77 -5.85
C ARG A 109 10.28 13.53 -5.68
N ILE A 110 10.11 14.66 -6.38
CA ILE A 110 8.85 15.42 -6.36
C ILE A 110 7.71 14.56 -6.92
N ALA A 111 7.89 13.93 -8.08
CA ALA A 111 6.87 13.06 -8.66
C ALA A 111 6.46 11.92 -7.72
N MET A 112 7.45 11.22 -7.13
CA MET A 112 7.21 10.18 -6.13
C MET A 112 6.46 10.71 -4.91
N SER A 113 6.85 11.89 -4.40
CA SER A 113 6.20 12.51 -3.24
C SER A 113 4.76 12.90 -3.53
N LEU A 114 4.50 13.50 -4.71
CA LEU A 114 3.17 13.91 -5.14
C LEU A 114 2.26 12.69 -5.25
N VAL A 115 2.69 11.65 -5.94
CA VAL A 115 1.88 10.45 -6.16
C VAL A 115 1.61 9.73 -4.85
N TYR A 116 2.63 9.57 -4.01
CA TYR A 116 2.49 8.93 -2.72
C TYR A 116 1.55 9.71 -1.78
N LEU A 117 1.69 11.04 -1.70
CA LEU A 117 0.79 11.87 -0.90
C LEU A 117 -0.64 11.87 -1.44
N SER A 118 -0.81 12.04 -2.75
CA SER A 118 -2.13 12.19 -3.40
C SER A 118 -2.92 10.89 -3.52
N LEU A 119 -2.28 9.73 -3.52
CA LEU A 119 -2.97 8.44 -3.65
C LEU A 119 -3.03 7.63 -2.35
N ALA A 120 -2.26 8.02 -1.32
CA ALA A 120 -2.20 7.29 -0.05
C ALA A 120 -2.60 8.19 1.13
N ALA A 121 -1.71 9.11 1.50
CA ALA A 121 -1.82 9.84 2.74
C ALA A 121 -2.99 10.83 2.74
N VAL A 122 -3.13 11.62 1.66
CA VAL A 122 -4.14 12.68 1.57
C VAL A 122 -5.54 12.12 1.41
N PRO A 123 -5.85 11.18 0.49
CA PRO A 123 -7.21 10.66 0.38
C PRO A 123 -7.67 9.97 1.65
N LEU A 124 -6.82 9.16 2.29
CA LEU A 124 -7.20 8.47 3.51
C LEU A 124 -7.38 9.47 4.67
N SER A 125 -6.47 10.43 4.83
CA SER A 125 -6.57 11.45 5.89
C SER A 125 -7.73 12.41 5.66
N ALA A 126 -8.00 12.81 4.42
CA ALA A 126 -9.14 13.65 4.06
C ALA A 126 -10.45 12.89 4.24
N TYR A 127 -10.51 11.62 3.84
CA TYR A 127 -11.66 10.77 4.09
C TYR A 127 -11.97 10.68 5.58
N HIS A 128 -10.96 10.44 6.43
CA HIS A 128 -11.15 10.40 7.88
C HIS A 128 -11.47 11.75 8.51
N PHE A 129 -10.87 12.83 8.03
CA PHE A 129 -11.21 14.15 8.54
C PHE A 129 -12.64 14.58 8.17
N LEU A 130 -13.07 14.28 6.94
CA LEU A 130 -14.38 14.71 6.42
C LEU A 130 -15.51 13.76 6.80
N TYR A 131 -15.24 12.46 6.87
CA TYR A 131 -16.24 11.41 7.06
C TYR A 131 -15.96 10.53 8.28
N GLY A 132 -14.82 10.69 8.97
CA GLY A 132 -14.48 9.92 10.16
C GLY A 132 -15.56 10.05 11.21
N GLY A 133 -16.02 11.25 11.57
CA GLY A 133 -17.12 11.37 12.55
C GLY A 133 -18.44 10.71 12.14
N TRP A 134 -18.77 10.65 10.84
CA TRP A 134 -20.05 10.10 10.38
C TRP A 134 -20.01 8.58 10.10
N LEU A 135 -18.81 8.02 9.92
CA LEU A 135 -18.58 6.59 9.67
C LEU A 135 -17.97 5.87 10.89
N GLU A 136 -17.24 6.58 11.76
CA GLU A 136 -16.82 6.11 13.09
C GLU A 136 -18.04 5.98 14.04
N ASP A 137 -19.08 6.80 13.86
CA ASP A 137 -20.39 6.67 14.53
C ASP A 137 -21.33 5.64 13.86
N MET A 138 -20.88 4.94 12.80
CA MET A 138 -21.56 3.75 12.27
C MET A 138 -20.94 2.48 12.84
N PRO A 139 -21.32 2.18 14.08
CA PRO A 139 -22.19 1.04 14.32
C PRO A 139 -23.65 1.52 14.21
N ARG A 140 -24.50 0.81 13.46
CA ARG A 140 -25.95 0.90 13.72
C ARG A 140 -26.13 0.65 15.23
N VAL A 141 -26.97 1.40 15.93
CA VAL A 141 -27.16 1.25 17.39
C VAL A 141 -27.20 -0.24 17.79
N GLY A 142 -26.28 -0.68 18.65
CA GLY A 142 -26.15 -2.09 19.07
C GLY A 142 -25.16 -2.95 18.27
N PHE A 143 -24.57 -2.47 17.18
CA PHE A 143 -23.66 -3.26 16.33
C PHE A 143 -22.31 -3.51 17.01
N GLU A 144 -21.78 -2.53 17.74
CA GLU A 144 -20.55 -2.70 18.51
C GLU A 144 -20.74 -3.78 19.58
N GLU A 145 -21.84 -3.69 20.33
CA GLU A 145 -22.22 -4.64 21.37
C GLU A 145 -22.47 -6.02 20.79
N TRP A 146 -23.14 -6.10 19.62
CA TRP A 146 -23.39 -7.35 18.92
C TRP A 146 -22.09 -8.00 18.45
N LEU A 147 -21.17 -7.25 17.84
CA LEU A 147 -19.85 -7.76 17.44
C LEU A 147 -19.09 -8.26 18.66
N LYS A 148 -19.07 -7.48 19.74
CA LYS A 148 -18.37 -7.86 20.97
C LYS A 148 -18.94 -9.16 21.58
N ALA A 149 -20.25 -9.36 21.49
CA ALA A 149 -20.93 -10.53 22.03
C ALA A 149 -20.85 -11.78 21.12
N ASN A 150 -20.91 -11.60 19.79
CA ASN A 150 -21.08 -12.72 18.84
C ASN A 150 -19.84 -12.99 17.98
N GLN A 151 -19.00 -11.97 17.73
CA GLN A 151 -17.82 -12.04 16.86
C GLN A 151 -16.64 -11.23 17.47
N PRO A 152 -16.11 -11.65 18.64
CA PRO A 152 -15.17 -10.84 19.41
C PRO A 152 -13.83 -10.61 18.70
N ASP A 153 -13.43 -11.47 17.78
CA ASP A 153 -12.26 -11.29 16.94
C ASP A 153 -12.50 -10.24 15.82
N ALA A 154 -13.71 -10.20 15.25
CA ALA A 154 -14.11 -9.15 14.32
C ALA A 154 -14.22 -7.78 15.02
N TYR A 155 -14.74 -7.75 16.26
CA TYR A 155 -14.73 -6.54 17.09
C TYR A 155 -13.31 -5.95 17.25
N ARG A 156 -12.32 -6.81 17.52
CA ARG A 156 -10.91 -6.37 17.68
C ARG A 156 -10.37 -5.73 16.40
N LEU A 157 -10.71 -6.26 15.22
CA LEU A 157 -10.25 -5.68 13.96
C LEU A 157 -11.01 -4.40 13.62
N LEU A 158 -12.34 -4.51 13.56
CA LEU A 158 -13.21 -3.51 12.94
C LEU A 158 -13.45 -2.29 13.83
N ILE A 159 -13.37 -2.44 15.15
CA ILE A 159 -13.63 -1.34 16.10
C ILE A 159 -12.33 -0.88 16.76
N TYR A 160 -11.57 -1.81 17.35
CA TYR A 160 -10.39 -1.43 18.12
C TYR A 160 -9.17 -1.11 17.25
N ALA A 161 -8.86 -1.97 16.27
CA ALA A 161 -7.66 -1.82 15.44
C ALA A 161 -7.85 -0.85 14.26
N HIS A 162 -9.06 -0.70 13.76
CA HIS A 162 -9.42 0.16 12.62
C HIS A 162 -8.83 1.59 12.72
N PRO A 163 -9.07 2.38 13.77
CA PRO A 163 -8.53 3.74 13.87
C PRO A 163 -7.00 3.76 14.01
N VAL A 164 -6.39 2.67 14.51
CA VAL A 164 -4.93 2.55 14.58
C VAL A 164 -4.35 2.34 13.19
N VAL A 165 -4.92 1.43 12.40
CA VAL A 165 -4.49 1.13 11.03
C VAL A 165 -4.61 2.38 10.14
N ASP A 166 -5.69 3.13 10.28
CA ASP A 166 -5.88 4.38 9.54
C ASP A 166 -4.84 5.43 9.87
N ARG A 167 -4.52 5.59 11.16
CA ARG A 167 -3.50 6.55 11.60
C ARG A 167 -2.08 6.13 11.26
N LEU A 168 -1.80 4.84 11.05
CA LEU A 168 -0.47 4.34 10.69
C LEU A 168 0.02 4.83 9.32
N VAL A 169 -0.88 5.23 8.42
CA VAL A 169 -0.50 5.77 7.11
C VAL A 169 0.35 7.04 7.23
N LEU A 170 0.06 7.91 8.21
CA LEU A 170 0.79 9.16 8.42
C LEU A 170 2.26 8.95 8.85
N PRO A 171 2.58 8.19 9.92
CA PRO A 171 3.97 7.95 10.30
C PRO A 171 4.73 7.18 9.22
N LEU A 172 4.09 6.23 8.51
CA LEU A 172 4.73 5.54 7.39
C LEU A 172 5.05 6.49 6.23
N ALA A 173 4.14 7.44 5.95
CA ALA A 173 4.38 8.49 4.96
C ALA A 173 5.53 9.42 5.37
N ILE A 174 5.58 9.82 6.63
CA ILE A 174 6.68 10.64 7.17
C ILE A 174 8.01 9.90 7.03
N ILE A 175 8.06 8.59 7.35
CA ILE A 175 9.26 7.77 7.18
C ILE A 175 9.65 7.71 5.70
N PHE A 176 8.72 7.38 4.80
CA PHE A 176 8.98 7.29 3.37
C PHE A 176 9.56 8.59 2.81
N LEU A 177 8.89 9.72 3.08
CA LEU A 177 9.33 11.04 2.63
C LEU A 177 10.67 11.45 3.27
N THR A 178 10.89 11.11 4.53
CA THR A 178 12.17 11.38 5.20
C THR A 178 13.31 10.63 4.54
N ILE A 179 13.14 9.33 4.24
CA ILE A 179 14.16 8.57 3.52
C ILE A 179 14.40 9.17 2.13
N LEU A 180 13.32 9.47 1.40
CA LEU A 180 13.40 10.00 0.04
C LEU A 180 14.13 11.36 -0.03
N TRP A 181 13.83 12.28 0.89
CA TRP A 181 14.36 13.65 0.86
C TRP A 181 15.66 13.83 1.64
N LYS A 182 15.77 13.28 2.87
CA LYS A 182 16.93 13.48 3.75
C LYS A 182 18.06 12.49 3.48
N TYR A 183 17.71 11.27 3.06
CA TYR A 183 18.67 10.17 2.86
C TYR A 183 18.74 9.71 1.40
N GLY A 184 18.10 10.43 0.47
CA GLY A 184 18.01 10.02 -0.93
C GLY A 184 19.36 9.93 -1.65
N ASP A 185 20.35 10.74 -1.26
CA ASP A 185 21.72 10.66 -1.83
C ASP A 185 22.54 9.50 -1.24
N LYS A 186 22.03 8.89 -0.16
CA LYS A 186 22.66 7.77 0.53
C LYS A 186 22.04 6.42 0.14
N LEU A 187 20.96 6.41 -0.64
CA LEU A 187 20.32 5.18 -1.14
C LEU A 187 21.34 4.28 -1.82
N ASP A 188 22.13 4.83 -2.75
CA ASP A 188 23.15 4.07 -3.49
C ASP A 188 24.28 3.50 -2.62
N ARG A 189 24.49 4.06 -1.43
CA ARG A 189 25.62 3.70 -0.55
C ARG A 189 25.24 2.78 0.61
N HIS A 190 23.98 2.78 1.02
CA HIS A 190 23.54 2.06 2.21
C HIS A 190 22.27 1.25 1.94
N PRO A 191 22.39 -0.09 1.85
CA PRO A 191 21.27 -0.99 1.58
C PRO A 191 20.08 -0.84 2.53
N ILE A 192 20.33 -0.44 3.78
CA ILE A 192 19.28 -0.23 4.78
C ILE A 192 18.24 0.81 4.36
N TYR A 193 18.62 1.83 3.58
CA TYR A 193 17.65 2.82 3.11
C TYR A 193 16.73 2.26 2.02
N HIS A 194 17.20 1.30 1.22
CA HIS A 194 16.33 0.56 0.29
C HIS A 194 15.32 -0.30 1.03
N GLU A 195 15.75 -1.00 2.09
CA GLU A 195 14.89 -1.81 2.96
C GLU A 195 13.80 -0.96 3.61
N VAL A 196 14.18 0.16 4.25
CA VAL A 196 13.21 1.06 4.91
C VAL A 196 12.26 1.70 3.90
N LEU A 197 12.74 2.05 2.69
CA LEU A 197 11.88 2.60 1.65
C LEU A 197 10.89 1.56 1.13
N ALA A 198 11.33 0.33 0.87
CA ALA A 198 10.46 -0.77 0.45
C ALA A 198 9.42 -1.12 1.53
N LEU A 199 9.85 -1.19 2.80
CA LEU A 199 8.96 -1.45 3.94
C LEU A 199 7.95 -0.34 4.16
N SER A 200 8.34 0.93 4.04
CA SER A 200 7.40 2.05 4.18
C SER A 200 6.43 2.14 3.00
N LEU A 201 6.86 1.79 1.78
CA LEU A 201 5.99 1.71 0.61
C LEU A 201 4.95 0.58 0.77
N LEU A 202 5.41 -0.66 0.97
CA LEU A 202 4.50 -1.81 1.11
C LEU A 202 3.71 -1.76 2.42
N GLY A 203 4.28 -1.22 3.49
CA GLY A 203 3.59 -1.00 4.75
C GLY A 203 2.44 -0.01 4.63
N THR A 204 2.62 1.10 3.90
CA THR A 204 1.52 2.03 3.64
C THR A 204 0.47 1.41 2.74
N SER A 205 0.89 0.69 1.70
CA SER A 205 -0.05 -0.06 0.84
C SER A 205 -0.85 -1.08 1.66
N PHE A 206 -0.20 -1.75 2.61
CA PHE A 206 -0.84 -2.67 3.54
C PHE A 206 -1.86 -1.98 4.43
N ALA A 207 -1.50 -0.86 5.05
CA ALA A 207 -2.41 -0.11 5.90
C ALA A 207 -3.64 0.40 5.12
N VAL A 208 -3.44 0.95 3.91
CA VAL A 208 -4.53 1.41 3.04
C VAL A 208 -5.42 0.24 2.61
N ALA A 209 -4.83 -0.87 2.14
CA ALA A 209 -5.61 -2.05 1.72
C ALA A 209 -6.42 -2.66 2.88
N LEU A 210 -5.82 -2.72 4.08
CA LEU A 210 -6.50 -3.23 5.27
C LEU A 210 -7.62 -2.28 5.71
N SER A 211 -7.37 -0.97 5.69
CA SER A 211 -8.40 0.06 5.92
C SER A 211 -9.58 -0.11 4.96
N LEU A 212 -9.32 -0.23 3.66
CA LEU A 212 -10.37 -0.45 2.66
C LEU A 212 -11.16 -1.73 2.91
N ALA A 213 -10.49 -2.82 3.31
CA ALA A 213 -11.15 -4.06 3.68
C ALA A 213 -12.07 -3.89 4.90
N MET A 214 -11.61 -3.22 5.95
CA MET A 214 -12.41 -2.94 7.15
C MET A 214 -13.63 -2.07 6.83
N HIS A 215 -13.45 -1.00 6.05
CA HIS A 215 -14.56 -0.17 5.59
C HIS A 215 -15.56 -0.95 4.73
N SER A 216 -15.06 -1.81 3.83
CA SER A 216 -15.91 -2.67 3.03
C SER A 216 -16.75 -3.59 3.92
N ILE A 217 -16.16 -4.20 4.95
CA ILE A 217 -16.87 -5.04 5.92
C ILE A 217 -17.96 -4.23 6.63
N LEU A 218 -17.59 -3.09 7.24
CA LEU A 218 -18.50 -2.25 8.02
C LEU A 218 -19.72 -1.79 7.20
N VAL A 219 -19.52 -1.44 5.93
CA VAL A 219 -20.60 -1.03 5.03
C VAL A 219 -21.51 -2.22 4.62
N HIS A 220 -20.96 -3.43 4.48
CA HIS A 220 -21.68 -4.58 3.94
C HIS A 220 -22.32 -5.48 4.99
N ILE A 221 -21.95 -5.35 6.27
CA ILE A 221 -22.65 -6.09 7.33
C ILE A 221 -24.08 -5.57 7.44
N ARG A 222 -25.04 -6.46 7.15
CA ARG A 222 -26.46 -6.26 7.45
C ARG A 222 -26.77 -7.11 8.68
N MET A 223 -27.00 -6.44 9.82
CA MET A 223 -27.74 -7.03 10.94
C MET A 223 -29.19 -7.24 10.54
#